data_AF-A0A7V8CR90-F1
#
_entry.id   AF-A0A7V8CR90-F1
#
_cell.length_a   1.000
_cell.length_b   1.000
_cell.length_c   1.000
_cell.angle_alpha   90.00
_cell.angle_beta   90.00
_cell.angle_gamma   90.00
#
_symmetry.space_group_name_H-M   'P 1'
#
loop_
_entity.id
_entity.type
_entity.pdbx_description
1 polymer ?
#
loop_
_entity_poly.entity_id
_entity_poly.type
_entity_poly.pdbx_seq_one_letter_code
_entity_poly.pdbx_strand_id
1 'polypeptide(L)'
;MKKHNRGAKRIADLMGAKLDTLYKWLGEARMPINMVAPFEAACGVTYVTEYLCAQAHLLAVEMPSGRKLTQTDVMQLQKHFSETTSMLIDFNAHGTDGEETTAALTVLMGEIGWHRANVERCTQPDLPLFGGEAE
;
A
#
# COMPACT_ATOMS: atom_id res chain seq x y z
N MET A 1 7.27 8.57 -13.33
CA MET A 1 7.38 10.04 -13.45
C MET A 1 7.28 10.78 -12.12
N LYS A 2 6.23 10.65 -11.29
CA LYS A 2 6.00 11.65 -10.22
C LYS A 2 6.74 11.45 -8.88
N LYS A 3 7.00 10.23 -8.40
CA LYS A 3 7.72 10.03 -7.11
C LYS A 3 9.24 9.93 -7.27
N HIS A 4 9.70 9.13 -8.23
CA HIS A 4 11.15 8.97 -8.48
C HIS A 4 11.72 9.94 -9.53
N ASN A 5 10.91 10.82 -10.11
CA ASN A 5 11.30 11.76 -11.18
C ASN A 5 12.12 11.15 -12.34
N ARG A 6 11.85 9.88 -12.67
CA ARG A 6 12.54 9.15 -13.75
C ARG A 6 11.94 9.52 -15.12
N GLY A 7 12.82 9.75 -16.09
CA GLY A 7 12.45 9.93 -17.50
C GLY A 7 11.90 8.64 -18.12
N ALA A 8 11.09 8.78 -19.18
CA ALA A 8 10.40 7.65 -19.83
C ALA A 8 11.35 6.54 -20.31
N LYS A 9 12.54 6.92 -20.82
CA LYS A 9 13.58 5.96 -21.21
C LYS A 9 14.02 5.07 -20.04
N ARG A 10 14.28 5.68 -18.88
CA ARG A 10 14.70 4.95 -17.68
C ARG A 10 13.59 4.04 -17.14
N ILE A 11 12.34 4.45 -17.27
CA ILE A 11 11.19 3.62 -16.90
C ILE A 11 11.10 2.40 -17.82
N ALA A 12 11.20 2.59 -19.14
CA ALA A 12 11.19 1.51 -20.11
C ALA A 12 12.33 0.51 -19.85
N ASP A 13 13.54 0.98 -19.57
CA ASP A 13 14.69 0.14 -19.23
C ASP A 13 14.42 -0.72 -17.98
N LEU A 14 13.86 -0.13 -16.92
CA LEU A 14 13.51 -0.85 -15.67
C LEU A 14 12.39 -1.89 -15.88
N MET A 15 11.50 -1.65 -16.84
CA MET A 15 10.45 -2.58 -17.21
C MET A 15 10.93 -3.68 -18.17
N GLY A 16 12.16 -3.58 -18.70
CA GLY A 16 12.63 -4.46 -19.78
C GLY A 16 11.87 -4.25 -21.10
N ALA A 17 11.30 -3.06 -21.32
CA ALA A 17 10.51 -2.72 -22.50
C ALA A 17 11.22 -1.68 -23.37
N LYS A 18 10.85 -1.62 -24.66
CA LYS A 18 11.32 -0.53 -25.54
C LYS A 18 10.55 0.76 -25.23
N LEU A 19 11.22 1.90 -25.39
CA LEU A 19 10.62 3.22 -25.16
C LEU A 19 9.37 3.47 -26.03
N ASP A 20 9.42 3.10 -27.31
CA ASP A 20 8.27 3.22 -28.22
C ASP A 20 7.08 2.37 -27.75
N THR A 21 7.35 1.16 -27.27
CA THR A 21 6.33 0.27 -26.71
C THR A 21 5.68 0.86 -25.47
N LEU A 22 6.46 1.46 -24.57
CA LEU A 22 5.93 2.16 -23.40
C LEU A 22 5.00 3.31 -23.81
N TYR A 23 5.39 4.12 -24.79
CA TYR A 23 4.53 5.21 -25.27
C TYR A 23 3.24 4.69 -25.91
N LYS A 24 3.30 3.60 -26.70
CA LYS A 24 2.10 2.96 -27.26
C LYS A 24 1.15 2.48 -26.17
N TRP A 25 1.65 1.79 -25.16
CA TRP A 25 0.82 1.33 -24.03
C TRP A 25 0.16 2.49 -23.29
N LEU A 26 0.90 3.58 -23.06
CA LEU A 26 0.37 4.77 -22.39
C LEU A 26 -0.63 5.53 -23.25
N GLY A 27 -0.39 5.64 -24.56
CA GLY A 27 -1.28 6.32 -25.50
C GLY A 27 -2.60 5.58 -25.73
N GLU A 28 -2.56 4.25 -25.77
CA GLU A 28 -3.75 3.41 -25.98
C GLU A 28 -4.43 2.97 -24.67
N ALA A 29 -3.81 3.23 -23.51
CA ALA A 29 -4.18 2.69 -22.20
C ALA A 29 -4.30 1.16 -22.18
N ARG A 30 -3.45 0.47 -22.95
CA ARG A 30 -3.44 -1.00 -23.14
C ARG A 30 -2.13 -1.62 -22.68
N MET A 31 -1.69 -1.28 -21.47
CA MET A 31 -0.55 -1.95 -20.87
C MET A 31 -0.89 -3.41 -20.52
N PRO A 32 -0.06 -4.40 -20.88
CA PRO A 32 -0.24 -5.77 -20.44
C PRO A 32 -0.24 -5.89 -18.90
N ILE A 33 -1.08 -6.76 -18.33
CA ILE A 33 -1.22 -6.92 -16.87
C ILE A 33 0.12 -7.26 -16.19
N ASN A 34 0.93 -8.12 -16.81
CA ASN A 34 2.25 -8.47 -16.30
C ASN A 34 3.25 -7.31 -16.26
N MET A 35 2.96 -6.20 -16.95
CA MET A 35 3.77 -4.98 -16.97
C MET A 35 3.30 -3.90 -15.99
N VAL A 36 2.15 -4.08 -15.35
CA VAL A 36 1.62 -3.11 -14.38
C VAL A 36 2.52 -3.00 -13.16
N ALA A 37 2.83 -4.12 -12.50
CA ALA A 37 3.70 -4.15 -11.33
C ALA A 37 5.11 -3.53 -11.58
N PRO A 38 5.86 -3.90 -12.64
CA PRO A 38 7.15 -3.27 -12.91
C PRO A 38 7.02 -1.79 -13.30
N PHE A 39 5.95 -1.38 -13.98
CA PHE A 39 5.71 0.04 -14.28
C PHE A 39 5.50 0.86 -13.00
N GLU A 40 4.66 0.38 -12.10
CA GLU A 40 4.34 1.00 -10.82
C GLU A 40 5.58 1.09 -9.93
N ALA A 41 6.37 0.02 -9.82
CA ALA A 41 7.65 0.01 -9.12
C ALA A 41 8.68 0.98 -9.76
N ALA A 42 8.75 1.03 -11.09
CA ALA A 42 9.63 1.96 -11.80
C ALA A 42 9.21 3.42 -11.59
N CYS A 43 7.93 3.71 -11.42
CA CYS A 43 7.42 5.05 -11.17
C CYS A 43 7.39 5.44 -9.68
N GLY A 44 7.32 4.45 -8.79
CA GLY A 44 7.10 4.61 -7.35
C GLY A 44 5.66 5.01 -7.02
N VAL A 45 4.68 4.56 -7.80
CA VAL A 45 3.26 4.90 -7.65
C VAL A 45 2.40 3.67 -7.91
N THR A 46 1.18 3.63 -7.37
CA THR A 46 0.26 2.49 -7.42
C THR A 46 -1.07 2.80 -8.13
N TYR A 47 -1.08 3.77 -9.05
CA TYR A 47 -2.30 4.31 -9.65
C TYR A 47 -3.14 3.30 -10.43
N VAL A 48 -2.51 2.36 -11.14
CA VAL A 48 -3.25 1.35 -11.93
C VAL A 48 -3.88 0.34 -10.97
N THR A 49 -3.12 -0.08 -9.96
CA THR A 49 -3.62 -0.98 -8.90
C THR A 49 -4.75 -0.33 -8.12
N GLU A 50 -4.60 0.92 -7.67
CA GLU A 50 -5.65 1.70 -6.98
C GLU A 50 -6.90 1.83 -7.84
N TYR A 51 -6.74 2.13 -9.13
CA TYR A 51 -7.86 2.21 -10.07
C TYR A 51 -8.61 0.88 -10.20
N LEU A 52 -7.88 -0.24 -10.34
CA LEU A 52 -8.49 -1.57 -10.44
C LEU A 52 -9.23 -1.96 -9.15
N CYS A 53 -8.65 -1.65 -7.98
CA CYS A 53 -9.32 -1.84 -6.70
C CYS A 53 -10.62 -1.01 -6.62
N ALA A 54 -10.55 0.28 -6.94
CA ALA A 54 -11.71 1.17 -6.92
C ALA A 54 -12.82 0.69 -7.88
N GLN A 55 -12.45 0.25 -9.08
CA GLN A 55 -13.39 -0.31 -10.06
C GLN A 55 -14.07 -1.59 -9.57
N ALA A 56 -13.34 -2.42 -8.82
CA ALA A 56 -13.86 -3.66 -8.23
C ALA A 56 -14.61 -3.45 -6.91
N HIS A 57 -14.83 -2.20 -6.47
CA HIS A 57 -15.34 -1.87 -5.14
C HIS A 57 -14.51 -2.47 -4.00
N LEU A 58 -13.20 -2.61 -4.23
CA LEU A 58 -12.22 -3.00 -3.23
C LEU A 58 -11.50 -1.75 -2.70
N LEU A 59 -11.18 -1.77 -1.41
CA LEU A 59 -10.39 -0.72 -0.79
C LEU A 59 -8.90 -1.07 -0.89
N ALA A 60 -8.12 -0.22 -1.56
CA ALA A 60 -6.67 -0.27 -1.51
C ALA A 60 -6.17 0.54 -0.30
N VAL A 61 -5.58 -0.12 0.68
CA VAL A 61 -4.94 0.53 1.84
C VAL A 61 -3.45 0.22 1.80
N GLU A 62 -2.61 1.26 1.84
CA GLU A 62 -1.17 1.07 1.98
C GLU A 62 -0.87 0.41 3.33
N MET A 63 -0.26 -0.77 3.28
CA MET A 63 0.22 -1.43 4.49
C MET A 63 1.63 -0.95 4.80
N PRO A 64 1.90 -0.41 6.01
CA PRO A 64 3.26 -0.12 6.43
C PRO A 64 4.10 -1.41 6.38
N SER A 65 5.41 -1.29 6.15
CA SER A 65 6.32 -2.45 6.14
C SER A 65 7.64 -2.10 6.84
N GLY A 66 8.39 -3.12 7.27
CA GLY A 66 9.80 -2.96 7.66
C GLY A 66 10.10 -2.65 9.14
N ARG A 67 9.11 -2.55 10.03
CA ARG A 67 9.36 -2.37 11.48
C ARG A 67 9.05 -3.64 12.28
N LYS A 68 9.89 -3.95 13.30
CA LYS A 68 9.61 -5.01 14.29
C LYS A 68 8.54 -4.53 15.27
N LEU A 69 7.59 -5.41 15.57
CA LEU A 69 6.52 -5.15 16.53
C LEU A 69 7.10 -4.97 17.94
N THR A 70 6.65 -3.91 18.63
CA THR A 70 6.94 -3.63 20.04
C THR A 70 5.64 -3.61 20.84
N GLN A 71 5.73 -3.83 22.17
CA GLN A 71 4.57 -3.78 23.05
C GLN A 71 3.83 -2.43 22.99
N THR A 72 4.58 -1.34 22.77
CA THR A 72 4.04 0.01 22.59
C THR A 72 3.13 0.12 21.36
N ASP A 73 3.40 -0.64 20.29
CA ASP A 73 2.62 -0.55 19.05
C ASP A 73 1.20 -1.11 19.24
N VAL A 74 1.02 -2.14 20.08
CA VAL A 74 -0.32 -2.68 20.41
C VAL A 74 -1.12 -1.68 21.27
N MET A 75 -0.46 -0.97 22.19
CA MET A 75 -1.10 0.08 22.97
C MET A 75 -1.51 1.28 22.10
N GLN A 76 -0.68 1.64 21.12
CA GLN A 76 -1.00 2.69 20.14
C GLN A 76 -2.20 2.28 19.28
N LEU A 77 -2.25 1.04 18.81
CA LEU A 77 -3.40 0.51 18.07
C LEU A 77 -4.69 0.60 18.90
N GLN A 78 -4.64 0.20 20.18
CA GLN A 78 -5.81 0.29 21.06
C GLN A 78 -6.29 1.75 21.21
N LYS A 79 -5.36 2.69 21.38
CA LYS A 79 -5.67 4.11 21.47
C LYS A 79 -6.36 4.61 20.20
N HIS A 80 -5.75 4.38 19.04
CA HIS A 80 -6.31 4.80 17.75
C HIS A 80 -7.67 4.16 17.46
N PHE A 81 -7.86 2.91 17.87
CA PHE A 81 -9.15 2.22 17.75
C PHE A 81 -10.24 2.94 18.56
N SER A 82 -9.93 3.30 19.80
CA SER A 82 -10.88 4.02 20.67
C SER A 82 -11.21 5.41 20.12
N GLU A 83 -10.20 6.17 19.67
CA GLU A 83 -10.37 7.52 19.12
C GLU A 83 -11.22 7.49 17.84
N THR A 84 -10.91 6.58 16.92
CA THR A 84 -11.65 6.43 15.65
C THR A 84 -13.09 5.97 15.89
N THR A 85 -13.31 5.10 16.88
CA THR A 85 -14.66 4.67 17.25
C THR A 85 -15.50 5.82 17.80
N SER A 86 -14.91 6.68 18.64
CA SER A 86 -15.57 7.90 19.12
C SER A 86 -15.94 8.83 17.98
N MET A 87 -15.01 9.11 17.05
CA MET A 87 -15.29 9.91 15.85
C MET A 87 -16.45 9.34 15.03
N LEU A 88 -16.50 8.01 14.87
CA LEU A 88 -17.57 7.35 14.14
C LEU A 88 -18.93 7.47 14.86
N ILE A 89 -18.94 7.40 16.19
CA ILE A 89 -20.17 7.63 16.98
C ILE A 89 -20.65 9.07 16.80
N ASP A 90 -19.75 10.04 16.93
CA ASP A 90 -20.05 11.47 16.81
C ASP A 90 -20.54 11.82 15.40
N PHE A 91 -19.90 11.28 14.36
CA PHE A 91 -20.34 11.41 12.97
C PHE A 91 -21.76 10.85 12.77
N ASN A 92 -22.09 9.68 13.32
CA ASN A 92 -23.44 9.12 13.21
C ASN A 92 -24.48 9.92 14.00
N ALA A 93 -24.10 10.55 15.11
CA ALA A 93 -25.00 11.33 15.95
C ALA A 93 -25.27 12.74 15.39
N HIS A 94 -24.25 13.39 14.81
CA HIS A 94 -24.29 14.82 14.47
C HIS A 94 -24.06 15.11 12.97
N GLY A 95 -23.59 14.14 12.19
CA GLY A 95 -23.35 14.30 10.75
C GLY A 95 -22.19 15.23 10.38
N THR A 96 -21.36 15.60 11.36
CA THR A 96 -20.19 16.48 11.19
C THR A 96 -18.91 15.64 11.02
N ASP A 97 -17.92 16.13 10.26
CA ASP A 97 -16.56 15.57 10.15
C ASP A 97 -16.43 14.22 9.41
N GLY A 98 -17.23 14.02 8.36
CA GLY A 98 -17.19 12.78 7.56
C GLY A 98 -15.85 12.51 6.86
N GLU A 99 -15.17 13.54 6.36
CA GLU A 99 -13.86 13.39 5.71
C GLU A 99 -12.79 12.98 6.73
N GLU A 100 -12.78 13.61 7.90
CA GLU A 100 -11.85 13.30 8.99
C GLU A 100 -12.10 11.89 9.55
N THR A 101 -13.35 11.52 9.77
CA THR A 101 -13.74 10.18 10.23
C THR A 101 -13.33 9.10 9.22
N THR A 102 -13.50 9.36 7.92
CA THR A 102 -13.09 8.44 6.84
C THR A 102 -11.57 8.30 6.77
N ALA A 103 -10.83 9.39 6.94
CA ALA A 103 -9.38 9.37 7.00
C ALA A 103 -8.87 8.56 8.20
N ALA A 104 -9.45 8.77 9.39
CA ALA A 104 -9.12 8.03 10.61
C ALA A 104 -9.39 6.53 10.47
N LEU A 105 -10.54 6.14 9.91
CA LEU A 105 -10.87 4.75 9.59
C LEU A 105 -9.85 4.12 8.62
N THR A 106 -9.43 4.88 7.61
CA THR A 106 -8.46 4.40 6.61
C THR A 106 -7.10 4.14 7.22
N VAL A 107 -6.63 5.05 8.09
CA VAL A 107 -5.37 4.86 8.84
C VAL A 107 -5.45 3.63 9.74
N LEU A 108 -6.55 3.49 10.50
CA LEU A 108 -6.75 2.34 11.39
C LEU A 108 -6.77 1.01 10.62
N MET A 109 -7.40 0.95 9.45
CA MET A 109 -7.36 -0.24 8.59
C MET A 109 -5.93 -0.58 8.12
N GLY A 110 -5.11 0.43 7.85
CA GLY A 110 -3.70 0.24 7.50
C GLY A 110 -2.88 -0.32 8.66
N GLU A 111 -3.11 0.17 9.87
CA GLU A 111 -2.47 -0.34 11.10
C GLU A 111 -2.87 -1.79 11.37
N ILE A 112 -4.17 -2.12 11.29
CA ILE A 112 -4.66 -3.49 11.43
C ILE A 112 -4.04 -4.40 10.36
N GLY A 113 -3.97 -3.94 9.10
CA GLY A 113 -3.33 -4.67 8.00
C GLY A 113 -1.86 -4.99 8.30
N TRP A 114 -1.13 -4.05 8.88
CA TRP A 114 0.26 -4.28 9.31
C TRP A 114 0.38 -5.29 10.45
N HIS A 115 -0.45 -5.18 11.48
CA HIS A 115 -0.47 -6.16 12.57
C HIS A 115 -0.82 -7.56 12.06
N ARG A 116 -1.77 -7.69 11.14
CA ARG A 116 -2.09 -8.94 10.47
C ARG A 116 -0.88 -9.51 9.73
N ALA A 117 -0.21 -8.72 8.90
CA ALA A 117 0.97 -9.15 8.15
C ALA A 117 2.13 -9.57 9.08
N ASN A 118 2.27 -8.95 10.25
CA ASN A 118 3.22 -9.37 11.28
C ASN A 118 2.89 -10.76 11.84
N VAL A 119 1.62 -11.00 12.18
CA VAL A 119 1.16 -12.29 12.69
C VAL A 119 1.38 -13.38 11.63
N GLU A 120 1.03 -13.11 10.36
CA GLU A 120 1.26 -14.02 9.25
C GLU A 120 2.75 -14.40 9.10
N ARG A 121 3.67 -13.42 9.21
CA ARG A 121 5.12 -13.68 9.20
C ARG A 121 5.62 -14.47 10.40
N CYS A 122 5.02 -14.32 11.58
CA CYS A 122 5.36 -15.16 12.73
C CYS A 122 4.90 -16.61 12.51
N THR A 123 3.77 -16.82 11.85
CA THR A 123 3.25 -18.17 11.55
C THR A 123 3.96 -18.85 10.39
N GLN A 124 4.45 -18.08 9.42
CA GLN A 124 5.20 -18.55 8.28
C GLN A 124 6.48 -17.71 8.14
N PRO A 125 7.52 -18.02 8.94
CA PRO A 125 8.77 -17.28 8.87
C PRO A 125 9.37 -17.40 7.47
N ASP A 126 9.78 -16.26 6.92
CA ASP A 126 10.49 -16.22 5.64
C ASP A 126 11.70 -17.16 5.69
N LEU A 127 11.99 -17.85 4.58
CA LEU A 127 13.18 -18.68 4.48
C LEU A 127 14.40 -17.83 4.86
N PRO A 128 15.27 -18.30 5.79
CA PRO A 128 16.51 -17.61 6.06
C PRO A 128 17.33 -17.62 4.76
N LEU A 129 17.36 -16.47 4.07
CA LEU A 129 17.99 -16.35 2.75
C LEU A 129 19.49 -16.62 2.80
N PHE A 130 20.10 -16.53 3.98
CA PHE A 130 21.43 -17.05 4.29
C PHE A 130 21.41 -17.46 5.77
N GLY A 131 21.60 -18.74 6.05
CA GLY A 131 21.85 -19.21 7.42
C GLY A 131 23.15 -18.57 7.90
N GLY A 132 23.03 -17.50 8.69
CA GLY A 132 24.15 -16.97 9.44
C GLY A 132 24.59 -18.03 10.43
N GLU A 133 25.73 -18.65 10.16
CA GLU A 133 26.55 -19.30 11.18
C GLU A 133 26.76 -18.27 12.31
N ALA A 134 26.18 -18.54 13.46
CA ALA A 134 26.53 -17.91 14.71
C ALA A 134 26.85 -19.04 15.69
N GLU A 135 28.15 -19.31 15.82
CA GLU A 135 28.72 -19.81 17.08
C GLU A 135 28.44 -18.83 18.21
#